data_AF-Q06SA6-F1
#
_entry.id   AF-Q06SA6-F1
#
_cell.length_a   1.000
_cell.length_b   1.000
_cell.length_c   1.000
_cell.angle_alpha   90.00
_cell.angle_beta   90.00
_cell.angle_gamma   90.00
#
_symmetry.space_group_name_H-M   'P 1'
#
loop_
_entity.id
_entity.type
_entity.pdbx_description
1 polymer ?
#
loop_
_entity_poly.entity_id
_entity_poly.type
_entity_poly.pdbx_seq_one_letter_code
_entity_poly.pdbx_strand_id
1 'polypeptide(L)'
;MIFYWGFIYFFFVLGVGGIFLGLALTLGRRARTVGWETLSAYECGFQPMCNVRIPFSLQFYLVAIIFLLFDIELVLILPYLSDSESYGTVFIFLFFLVLLLGLIHESNEGSFEWR
;
A
#
# COMPACT_ATOMS: atom_id res chain seq x y z
N MET A 1 -3.84 -30.52 -1.92
CA MET A 1 -3.56 -30.33 -3.37
C MET A 1 -3.42 -28.85 -3.71
N ILE A 2 -4.41 -27.99 -3.45
CA ILE A 2 -4.36 -26.52 -3.71
C ILE A 2 -3.11 -25.83 -3.14
N PHE A 3 -2.69 -26.17 -1.92
CA PHE A 3 -1.47 -25.60 -1.31
C PHE A 3 -0.18 -25.85 -2.11
N TYR A 4 -0.02 -27.04 -2.72
CA TYR A 4 1.18 -27.35 -3.51
C TYR A 4 1.22 -26.55 -4.82
N TRP A 5 0.07 -26.41 -5.49
CA TRP A 5 -0.05 -25.57 -6.69
C TRP A 5 0.20 -24.09 -6.37
N GLY A 6 -0.27 -23.61 -5.22
CA GLY A 6 0.02 -22.25 -4.74
C GLY A 6 1.51 -22.02 -4.50
N PHE A 7 2.20 -22.97 -3.86
CA PHE A 7 3.64 -22.88 -3.65
C PHE A 7 4.41 -22.87 -4.98
N ILE A 8 4.07 -23.77 -5.91
CA ILE A 8 4.68 -23.81 -7.26
C ILE A 8 4.50 -22.48 -8.00
N TYR A 9 3.29 -21.91 -7.98
CA TYR A 9 3.00 -20.62 -8.61
C TYR A 9 3.80 -19.47 -7.99
N PHE A 10 3.93 -19.46 -6.66
CA PHE A 10 4.72 -18.45 -5.95
C PHE A 10 6.19 -18.43 -6.38
N PHE A 11 6.85 -19.60 -6.43
CA PHE A 11 8.23 -19.68 -6.90
C PHE A 11 8.38 -19.33 -8.38
N PHE A 12 7.40 -19.67 -9.21
CA PHE A 12 7.40 -19.31 -10.62
C PHE A 12 7.39 -17.78 -10.81
N VAL A 13 6.49 -17.07 -10.12
CA VAL A 13 6.38 -15.61 -10.18
C VAL A 13 7.67 -14.93 -9.68
N LEU A 14 8.22 -15.39 -8.56
CA LEU A 14 9.51 -14.86 -8.06
C LEU A 14 10.66 -15.11 -9.04
N GLY A 15 10.71 -16.29 -9.66
CA GLY A 15 11.71 -16.63 -10.66
C GLY A 15 11.64 -15.71 -11.88
N VAL A 16 10.45 -15.50 -12.43
CA VAL A 16 10.23 -14.59 -13.57
C VAL A 16 10.62 -13.16 -13.19
N GLY A 17 10.19 -12.64 -12.03
CA GLY A 17 10.56 -11.31 -11.56
C GLY A 17 12.08 -11.14 -11.38
N GLY A 18 12.75 -12.15 -10.83
CA GLY A 18 14.20 -12.17 -10.68
C GLY A 18 14.95 -12.16 -12.02
N ILE A 19 14.45 -12.88 -13.02
CA ILE A 19 15.02 -12.88 -14.39
C ILE A 19 14.88 -11.49 -15.02
N PHE A 20 13.70 -10.87 -14.96
CA PHE A 20 13.49 -9.52 -15.49
C PHE A 20 14.40 -8.49 -14.82
N LEU A 21 14.53 -8.54 -13.50
CA LEU A 21 15.43 -7.65 -12.76
C LEU A 21 16.89 -7.92 -13.10
N GLY A 22 17.30 -9.19 -13.22
CA GLY A 22 18.64 -9.58 -13.64
C GLY A 22 19.00 -9.06 -15.03
N LEU A 23 18.09 -9.19 -16.00
CA LEU A 23 18.24 -8.65 -17.35
C LEU A 23 18.32 -7.12 -17.35
N ALA A 24 17.45 -6.44 -16.59
CA ALA A 24 17.48 -4.99 -16.47
C ALA A 24 18.82 -4.48 -15.91
N LEU A 25 19.42 -5.19 -14.95
CA LEU A 25 20.70 -4.83 -14.37
C LEU A 25 21.90 -5.14 -15.28
N THR A 26 21.87 -6.23 -16.04
CA THR A 26 22.96 -6.56 -16.99
C THR A 26 22.95 -5.62 -18.20
N LEU A 27 21.77 -5.28 -18.73
CA LEU A 27 21.63 -4.27 -19.78
C LEU A 27 21.94 -2.86 -19.25
N GLY A 28 21.46 -2.52 -18.05
CA GLY A 28 21.68 -1.24 -17.38
C GLY A 28 23.11 -1.00 -16.91
N ARG A 29 23.95 -2.03 -16.77
CA ARG A 29 25.39 -1.88 -16.49
C ARG A 29 26.12 -1.03 -17.52
N ARG A 30 25.65 -1.02 -18.78
CA ARG A 30 26.20 -0.18 -19.85
C ARG A 30 25.87 1.30 -19.68
N ALA A 31 24.84 1.64 -18.90
CA ALA A 31 24.46 3.01 -18.56
C ALA A 31 25.14 3.54 -17.27
N ARG A 32 25.96 2.73 -16.58
CA ARG A 32 26.73 3.14 -15.38
C ARG A 32 28.14 3.65 -15.67
N THR A 33 28.58 3.59 -16.93
CA THR A 33 29.83 4.25 -17.37
C THR A 33 29.64 5.74 -17.62
N VAL A 34 28.47 6.29 -17.27
CA VAL A 34 28.16 7.71 -17.40
C VAL A 34 28.72 8.40 -16.15
N GLY A 35 29.49 9.48 -16.36
CA GLY A 35 30.30 10.13 -15.33
C GLY A 35 29.50 10.69 -14.15
N TRP A 36 30.24 11.07 -13.11
CA TRP A 36 29.71 11.60 -11.84
C TRP A 36 28.74 12.77 -12.06
N GLU A 37 28.90 13.53 -13.15
CA GLU A 37 28.01 14.63 -13.57
C GLU A 37 26.57 14.22 -13.90
N THR A 38 26.32 12.95 -14.24
CA THR A 38 24.94 12.45 -14.50
C THR A 38 24.30 11.78 -13.29
N LEU A 39 25.10 11.50 -12.26
CA LEU A 39 24.64 10.97 -10.98
C LEU A 39 24.29 12.09 -9.98
N SER A 40 24.77 13.31 -10.23
CA SER A 40 24.35 14.50 -9.49
C SER A 40 22.96 14.96 -9.90
N ALA A 41 22.20 15.51 -8.94
CA ALA A 41 20.92 16.16 -9.23
C ALA A 41 21.13 17.26 -10.30
N TYR A 42 20.28 17.28 -11.32
CA TYR A 42 20.35 18.25 -12.41
C TYR A 42 20.35 19.69 -11.87
N GLU A 43 21.23 20.53 -12.41
CA GLU A 43 21.72 21.79 -11.82
C GLU A 43 20.67 22.89 -11.51
N CYS A 44 19.38 22.63 -11.66
CA CYS A 44 18.33 23.54 -11.23
C CYS A 44 17.82 23.18 -9.83
N GLY A 45 18.68 23.36 -8.84
CA GLY A 45 18.28 23.33 -7.43
C GLY A 45 19.47 23.25 -6.49
N PHE A 46 19.76 24.35 -5.79
CA PHE A 46 20.63 24.31 -4.62
C PHE A 46 20.17 23.19 -3.68
N GLN A 47 21.09 22.31 -3.27
CA GLN A 47 20.81 21.39 -2.18
C GLN A 47 20.36 22.23 -0.98
N PRO A 48 19.19 21.97 -0.37
CA PRO A 48 18.72 22.75 0.75
C PRO A 48 19.78 22.68 1.86
N MET A 49 20.44 23.81 2.11
CA MET A 49 21.52 23.96 3.11
C MET A 49 21.01 23.80 4.55
N CYS A 50 19.70 23.59 4.73
CA CYS A 50 19.06 23.44 6.02
C CYS A 50 18.11 22.25 5.98
N ASN A 51 17.93 21.60 7.12
CA ASN A 51 17.01 20.49 7.30
C ASN A 51 15.57 21.01 7.12
N VAL A 52 15.11 21.10 5.88
CA VAL A 52 13.74 21.51 5.55
C VAL A 52 12.83 20.43 6.10
N ARG A 53 12.26 20.68 7.29
CA ARG A 53 11.08 19.93 7.73
C ARG A 53 9.99 20.29 6.74
N ILE A 54 9.80 19.42 5.75
CA ILE A 54 8.72 19.53 4.79
C ILE A 54 7.44 19.52 5.63
N PRO A 55 6.57 20.54 5.52
CA PRO A 55 5.31 20.52 6.23
C PRO A 55 4.55 19.28 5.79
N PHE A 56 4.33 18.36 6.73
CA PHE A 56 3.58 17.15 6.48
C PHE A 56 2.09 17.50 6.49
N SER A 57 1.37 17.14 5.43
CA SER A 57 -0.07 17.37 5.40
C SER A 57 -0.76 16.33 6.29
N LEU A 58 -1.56 16.82 7.23
CA LEU A 58 -2.35 15.98 8.13
C LEU A 58 -3.37 15.10 7.36
N GLN A 59 -3.76 15.51 6.15
CA GLN A 59 -4.70 14.78 5.31
C GLN A 59 -4.15 13.42 4.88
N PHE A 60 -2.89 13.34 4.40
CA PHE A 60 -2.30 12.04 4.03
C PHE A 60 -2.15 11.10 5.22
N TYR A 61 -1.97 11.66 6.42
CA TYR A 61 -1.91 10.89 7.65
C TYR A 61 -3.26 10.30 8.04
N LEU A 62 -4.32 11.11 7.98
CA LEU A 62 -5.68 10.68 8.31
C LEU A 62 -6.13 9.56 7.37
N VAL A 63 -5.89 9.70 6.07
CA VAL A 63 -6.17 8.63 5.09
C VAL A 63 -5.43 7.33 5.44
N ALA A 64 -4.18 7.40 5.87
CA ALA A 64 -3.42 6.21 6.27
C ALA A 64 -3.99 5.54 7.54
N ILE A 65 -4.43 6.33 8.54
CA ILE A 65 -5.07 5.80 9.75
C ILE A 65 -6.41 5.15 9.41
N ILE A 66 -7.25 5.81 8.60
CA ILE A 66 -8.55 5.29 8.19
C ILE A 66 -8.38 3.98 7.41
N PHE A 67 -7.41 3.92 6.50
CA PHE A 67 -7.08 2.70 5.76
C PHE A 67 -6.65 1.56 6.70
N LEU A 68 -5.78 1.86 7.67
CA LEU A 68 -5.32 0.88 8.65
C LEU A 68 -6.48 0.35 9.52
N LEU A 69 -7.37 1.24 9.95
CA LEU A 69 -8.54 0.87 10.76
C LEU A 69 -9.51 -0.01 9.96
N PHE A 70 -9.80 0.35 8.71
CA PHE A 70 -10.64 -0.44 7.80
C PHE A 70 -10.05 -1.84 7.52
N ASP A 71 -8.73 -1.94 7.36
CA ASP A 71 -8.04 -3.22 7.11
C ASP A 71 -8.13 -4.14 8.34
N ILE A 72 -7.96 -3.60 9.55
CA ILE A 72 -8.13 -4.35 10.80
C ILE A 72 -9.57 -4.88 10.92
N GLU A 73 -10.57 -4.07 10.60
CA GLU A 73 -11.97 -4.48 10.66
C GLU A 73 -12.31 -5.57 9.63
N LEU A 74 -11.73 -5.50 8.42
CA LEU A 74 -11.87 -6.57 7.43
C LEU A 74 -11.25 -7.89 7.91
N VAL A 75 -10.07 -7.86 8.52
CA VAL A 75 -9.42 -9.05 9.09
C VAL A 75 -10.30 -9.70 10.17
N LEU A 76 -11.00 -8.89 10.96
CA LEU A 76 -11.94 -9.38 11.98
C LEU A 76 -13.20 -10.01 11.37
N ILE A 77 -13.66 -9.56 10.20
CA ILE A 77 -14.82 -10.12 9.49
C ILE A 77 -14.50 -11.48 8.84
N LEU A 78 -13.29 -11.67 8.31
CA LEU A 78 -12.88 -12.87 7.57
C LEU A 78 -13.23 -14.22 8.24
N PRO A 79 -12.96 -14.48 9.53
CA PRO A 79 -13.29 -15.77 10.15
C PRO A 79 -14.80 -16.06 10.18
N TYR A 80 -15.62 -15.01 10.34
CA TYR A 80 -17.08 -15.15 10.39
C TYR A 80 -17.69 -15.42 9.02
N LEU A 81 -17.00 -15.10 7.91
CA LEU A 81 -17.49 -15.44 6.56
C LEU A 81 -17.49 -16.95 6.29
N SER A 82 -16.64 -17.70 6.98
CA SER A 82 -16.60 -19.16 6.87
C SER A 82 -17.56 -19.88 7.83
N ASP A 83 -18.16 -19.15 8.76
CA ASP A 83 -19.10 -19.69 9.74
C ASP A 83 -20.53 -19.57 9.20
N SER A 84 -21.22 -20.70 9.05
CA SER A 84 -22.59 -20.77 8.50
C SER A 84 -23.68 -20.60 9.56
N GLU A 85 -23.31 -20.29 10.80
CA GLU A 85 -24.26 -20.11 11.89
C GLU A 85 -25.03 -18.78 11.76
N SER A 86 -26.33 -18.81 12.08
CA SER A 86 -27.22 -17.65 11.96
C SER A 86 -26.76 -16.43 12.77
N TYR A 87 -25.96 -16.64 13.82
CA TYR A 87 -25.41 -15.56 14.66
C TYR A 87 -24.26 -14.82 13.98
N GLY A 88 -23.47 -15.50 13.14
CA GLY A 88 -22.35 -14.92 12.39
C GLY A 88 -22.83 -13.87 11.39
N THR A 89 -23.94 -14.15 10.68
CA THR A 89 -24.53 -13.22 9.71
C THR A 89 -24.99 -11.91 10.34
N VAL A 90 -25.60 -11.97 11.53
CA VAL A 90 -26.04 -10.76 12.25
C VAL A 90 -24.84 -9.94 12.71
N PHE A 91 -23.78 -10.61 13.19
CA PHE A 91 -22.55 -9.95 13.61
C PHE A 91 -21.84 -9.25 12.45
N ILE A 92 -21.71 -9.93 11.30
CA ILE A 92 -21.13 -9.35 10.07
C ILE A 92 -21.94 -8.13 9.62
N PHE A 93 -23.28 -8.22 9.64
CA PHE A 93 -24.14 -7.11 9.26
C PHE A 93 -23.97 -5.89 10.16
N LEU A 94 -23.91 -6.10 11.48
CA LEU A 94 -23.66 -5.02 12.44
C LEU A 94 -22.26 -4.40 12.26
N PHE A 95 -21.23 -5.23 12.05
CA PHE A 95 -19.88 -4.75 11.79
C PHE A 95 -19.80 -3.92 10.51
N PHE A 96 -20.47 -4.36 9.44
CA PHE A 96 -20.54 -3.62 8.19
C PHE A 96 -21.29 -2.28 8.33
N LEU A 97 -22.31 -2.22 9.19
CA LEU A 97 -23.04 -0.99 9.47
C LEU A 97 -22.13 0.03 10.18
N VAL A 98 -21.34 -0.41 11.16
CA VAL A 98 -20.35 0.44 11.86
C VAL A 98 -19.32 1.00 10.88
N LEU A 99 -18.80 0.15 9.98
CA LEU A 99 -17.91 0.55 8.90
C LEU A 99 -18.49 1.67 8.02
N LEU A 100 -19.73 1.49 7.59
CA LEU A 100 -20.42 2.45 6.73
C LEU A 100 -20.69 3.78 7.45
N LEU A 101 -21.10 3.73 8.73
CA LEU A 101 -21.28 4.95 9.54
C LEU A 101 -19.97 5.69 9.80
N GLY A 102 -18.89 4.97 10.12
CA GLY A 102 -17.56 5.56 10.32
C GLY A 102 -17.05 6.27 9.07
N LEU A 103 -17.23 5.65 7.90
CA LEU A 103 -16.84 6.25 6.62
C LEU A 103 -17.67 7.49 6.28
N ILE A 104 -18.99 7.47 6.51
CA ILE A 104 -19.85 8.64 6.28
C ILE A 104 -19.47 9.79 7.23
N HIS A 105 -19.22 9.49 8.50
CA HIS A 105 -18.80 10.49 9.48
C HIS A 105 -17.52 11.21 9.03
N GLU A 106 -16.49 10.43 8.69
CA GLU A 106 -15.20 10.97 8.24
C GLU A 106 -15.30 11.72 6.90
N SER A 107 -16.19 11.27 6.00
CA SER A 107 -16.45 11.98 4.75
C SER A 107 -17.12 13.33 4.97
N ASN A 108 -17.96 13.48 5.98
CA ASN A 108 -18.62 14.75 6.31
C ASN A 108 -17.65 15.76 6.94
N GLU A 109 -16.61 15.28 7.63
CA GLU A 109 -15.54 16.13 8.21
C GLU A 109 -14.57 16.68 7.15
N GLY A 110 -14.79 16.37 5.86
CA GLY A 110 -13.99 16.94 4.77
C GLY A 110 -12.57 16.37 4.67
N SER A 111 -12.32 15.20 5.27
CA SER A 111 -11.03 14.48 5.22
C SER A 111 -10.55 14.21 3.78
N PHE A 112 -11.50 14.15 2.83
CA PHE A 112 -11.24 13.92 1.40
C PHE A 112 -11.26 15.20 0.54
N GLU A 113 -11.54 16.38 1.10
CA GLU A 113 -11.50 17.63 0.32
C GLU A 113 -10.06 18.12 0.18
N TRP A 114 -9.52 17.95 -1.03
CA TRP A 114 -8.19 18.43 -1.38
C TRP A 114 -8.27 19.91 -1.75
N ARG A 115 -7.56 20.75 -1.02
CA ARG A 115 -7.24 22.14 -1.39
C ARG A 115 -5.75 22.28 -1.62
#